data_AF-A0A7R9WIJ8-F1
#
_entry.id   AF-A0A7R9WIJ8-F1
#
_cell.length_a   1.000
_cell.length_b   1.000
_cell.length_c   1.000
_cell.angle_alpha   90.00
_cell.angle_beta   90.00
_cell.angle_gamma   90.00
#
_symmetry.space_group_name_H-M   'P 1'
#
loop_
_entity.id
_entity.type
_entity.pdbx_description
1 polymer ?
#
loop_
_entity_poly.entity_id
_entity_poly.type
_entity_poly.pdbx_seq_one_letter_code
_entity_poly.pdbx_strand_id
1 'polypeptide(L)'
;FSVAGALAAATASLPGSPTRASPVGGGGGVGPSVGGGPSVSHARLLSSIVESYLLAPHYDAENGALHPRALHPLLDDEGRVLPDCRRLYQLGRRVEGGLDRLRAAFGRYGRERGLAAVRMRRSAASAASGVSGGGGGGKDAKLQVVPSLLRLKAHLEDLQKRAFNNDENFGRMLRSVLED
;
A
#
# COMPACT_ATOMS: atom_id res chain seq x y z
N PHE A 1 -10.06 36.30 12.17
CA PHE A 1 -8.96 36.76 11.29
C PHE A 1 -8.98 35.94 10.02
N SER A 2 -9.01 36.64 8.90
CA SER A 2 -9.22 36.18 7.52
C SER A 2 -7.94 35.60 6.87
N VAL A 3 -8.09 35.18 5.61
CA VAL A 3 -7.10 34.89 4.51
C VAL A 3 -7.09 33.40 4.15
N ALA A 4 -7.69 32.87 3.07
CA ALA A 4 -7.88 33.27 1.66
C ALA A 4 -6.59 33.31 0.81
N GLY A 5 -6.46 32.37 -0.14
CA GLY A 5 -5.47 32.41 -1.24
C GLY A 5 -4.73 31.08 -1.42
N ALA A 6 -4.44 30.57 -2.62
CA ALA A 6 -4.69 31.07 -3.95
C ALA A 6 -4.54 29.90 -4.96
N LEU A 7 -5.32 30.00 -6.03
CA LEU A 7 -5.23 29.25 -7.28
C LEU A 7 -3.87 29.50 -7.96
N ALA A 8 -3.26 28.49 -8.58
CA ALA A 8 -2.27 28.70 -9.63
C ALA A 8 -2.35 27.58 -10.68
N ALA A 9 -2.93 27.94 -11.83
CA ALA A 9 -2.82 27.22 -13.08
C ALA A 9 -1.45 27.50 -13.72
N ALA A 10 -0.86 26.51 -14.37
CA ALA A 10 0.28 26.72 -15.27
C ALA A 10 0.06 25.98 -16.58
N THR A 11 -0.05 26.78 -17.62
CA THR A 11 -0.22 26.45 -19.04
C THR A 11 1.10 26.15 -19.74
N ALA A 12 1.02 25.22 -20.70
CA ALA A 12 1.68 25.16 -22.01
C ALA A 12 3.23 25.24 -22.16
N SER A 13 3.81 24.26 -22.86
CA SER A 13 4.54 24.50 -24.14
C SER A 13 5.08 23.20 -24.78
N LEU A 14 4.69 22.99 -26.05
CA LEU A 14 5.41 22.21 -27.09
C LEU A 14 6.56 23.09 -27.64
N PRO A 15 7.65 22.55 -28.23
CA PRO A 15 7.65 22.18 -29.67
C PRO A 15 8.68 21.10 -30.12
N GLY A 16 8.53 20.57 -31.35
CA GLY A 16 9.67 20.10 -32.17
C GLY A 16 9.55 18.75 -32.89
N SER A 17 9.20 18.78 -34.18
CA SER A 17 9.40 17.74 -35.23
C SER A 17 10.89 17.68 -35.68
N PRO A 18 11.39 16.92 -36.71
CA PRO A 18 10.75 16.14 -37.79
C PRO A 18 11.46 14.82 -38.28
N THR A 19 10.92 14.25 -39.37
CA THR A 19 11.59 13.57 -40.54
C THR A 19 11.80 12.03 -40.62
N ARG A 20 10.95 11.43 -41.50
CA ARG A 20 11.26 10.65 -42.75
C ARG A 20 11.95 9.27 -42.68
N ALA A 21 11.23 8.24 -43.18
CA ALA A 21 11.61 7.50 -44.40
C ALA A 21 10.47 6.52 -44.83
N SER A 22 10.13 6.57 -46.11
CA SER A 22 9.30 5.55 -46.80
C SER A 22 10.20 4.41 -47.30
N PRO A 23 9.65 3.18 -47.40
CA PRO A 23 9.92 2.37 -48.56
C PRO A 23 8.64 1.92 -49.30
N VAL A 24 8.78 1.84 -50.62
CA VAL A 24 7.81 1.39 -51.61
C VAL A 24 8.03 -0.10 -51.92
N GLY A 25 6.95 -0.82 -52.24
CA GLY A 25 6.93 -2.22 -52.71
C GLY A 25 6.09 -3.09 -51.79
N GLY A 26 5.05 -3.81 -52.20
CA GLY A 26 4.69 -4.34 -53.51
C GLY A 26 4.43 -5.85 -53.30
N GLY A 27 3.20 -6.32 -53.51
CA GLY A 27 2.89 -7.75 -53.49
C GLY A 27 1.56 -8.09 -52.80
N GLY A 28 0.62 -8.64 -53.57
CA GLY A 28 -0.74 -8.93 -53.15
C GLY A 28 -0.90 -10.18 -52.27
N GLY A 29 -2.13 -10.38 -51.81
CA GLY A 29 -2.54 -11.61 -51.15
C GLY A 29 -3.66 -11.41 -50.14
N VAL A 30 -4.86 -11.87 -50.52
CA VAL A 30 -5.96 -12.37 -49.69
C VAL A 30 -6.45 -11.52 -48.50
N GLY A 31 -7.68 -11.03 -48.65
CA GLY A 31 -8.34 -10.10 -47.74
C GLY A 31 -8.53 -10.61 -46.31
N PRO A 32 -8.43 -9.72 -45.31
CA PRO A 32 -8.88 -10.02 -43.97
C PRO A 32 -10.40 -9.79 -43.86
N SER A 33 -11.10 -10.85 -43.45
CA SER A 33 -12.48 -10.80 -42.99
C SER A 33 -12.67 -9.65 -41.99
N VAL A 34 -13.50 -8.68 -42.37
CA VAL A 34 -13.94 -7.57 -41.52
C VAL A 34 -14.92 -8.09 -40.49
N GLY A 35 -14.40 -8.68 -39.42
CA GLY A 35 -15.12 -8.90 -38.18
C GLY A 35 -15.03 -7.64 -37.33
N GLY A 36 -16.09 -6.82 -37.36
CA GLY A 36 -16.24 -5.64 -36.51
C GLY A 36 -16.28 -6.01 -35.04
N GLY A 37 -15.13 -5.98 -34.37
CA GLY A 37 -15.03 -5.96 -32.92
C GLY A 37 -14.93 -4.50 -32.45
N PRO A 38 -15.77 -4.02 -31.53
CA PRO A 38 -15.58 -2.70 -30.96
C PRO A 38 -14.22 -2.63 -30.24
N SER A 39 -13.34 -1.78 -30.75
CA SER A 39 -12.64 -0.77 -29.96
C SER A 39 -11.84 -1.26 -28.72
N VAL A 40 -10.91 -2.20 -28.91
CA VAL A 40 -9.89 -2.56 -27.89
C VAL A 40 -9.15 -1.32 -27.36
N SER A 41 -8.94 -0.31 -28.21
CA SER A 41 -8.33 0.97 -27.86
C SER A 41 -9.18 1.79 -26.89
N HIS A 42 -10.51 1.79 -27.07
CA HIS A 42 -11.43 2.60 -26.27
C HIS A 42 -11.69 1.96 -24.90
N ALA A 43 -11.75 0.62 -24.85
CA ALA A 43 -11.84 -0.12 -23.60
C ALA A 43 -10.60 0.13 -22.70
N ARG A 44 -9.39 0.13 -23.27
CA ARG A 44 -8.15 0.45 -22.54
C ARG A 44 -8.12 1.90 -22.06
N LEU A 45 -8.59 2.84 -22.87
CA LEU A 45 -8.70 4.26 -22.52
C LEU A 45 -9.68 4.48 -21.36
N LEU A 46 -10.86 3.86 -21.40
CA LEU A 46 -11.83 3.94 -20.31
C LEU A 46 -11.30 3.30 -19.03
N SER A 47 -10.62 2.15 -19.10
CA SER A 47 -9.97 1.55 -17.92
C SER A 47 -8.92 2.47 -17.33
N SER A 48 -8.07 3.09 -18.15
CA SER A 48 -7.06 4.04 -17.68
C SER A 48 -7.67 5.29 -17.04
N ILE A 49 -8.75 5.83 -17.61
CA ILE A 49 -9.47 6.98 -17.03
C ILE A 49 -10.10 6.61 -15.69
N VAL A 50 -10.75 5.45 -15.59
CA VAL A 50 -11.33 4.95 -14.33
C VAL A 50 -10.23 4.74 -13.28
N GLU A 51 -9.10 4.13 -13.65
CA GLU A 51 -7.99 3.87 -12.73
C GLU A 51 -7.31 5.16 -12.25
N SER A 52 -7.09 6.13 -13.14
CA SER A 52 -6.44 7.40 -12.79
C SER A 52 -7.36 8.40 -12.08
N TYR A 53 -8.64 8.49 -12.45
CA TYR A 53 -9.56 9.49 -11.89
C TYR A 53 -10.43 8.98 -10.75
N LEU A 54 -10.75 7.68 -10.71
CA LEU A 54 -11.60 7.11 -9.65
C LEU A 54 -10.81 6.33 -8.62
N LEU A 55 -9.71 5.65 -8.99
CA LEU A 55 -8.95 4.86 -8.01
C LEU A 55 -7.78 5.64 -7.40
N ALA A 56 -6.99 6.34 -8.22
CA ALA A 56 -5.78 7.02 -7.74
C ALA A 56 -6.02 8.05 -6.62
N PRO A 57 -7.04 8.93 -6.68
CA PRO A 57 -7.28 9.93 -5.62
C PRO A 57 -7.73 9.30 -4.30
N HIS A 58 -8.36 8.13 -4.35
CA HIS A 58 -8.80 7.39 -3.17
C HIS A 58 -7.73 6.44 -2.64
N TYR A 59 -6.60 6.34 -3.33
CA TYR A 59 -5.40 5.60 -2.91
C TYR A 59 -4.37 6.48 -2.20
N ASP A 60 -4.74 7.71 -1.84
CA ASP A 60 -3.88 8.62 -1.10
C ASP A 60 -3.79 8.23 0.40
N ALA A 61 -2.60 8.46 0.97
CA ALA A 61 -2.30 8.13 2.36
C ALA A 61 -3.02 9.03 3.37
N GLU A 62 -3.48 10.21 2.95
CA GLU A 62 -4.03 11.24 3.85
C GLU A 62 -5.53 11.10 4.07
N ASN A 63 -6.31 10.76 3.04
CA ASN A 63 -7.78 10.65 3.12
C ASN A 63 -8.36 9.40 2.44
N GLY A 64 -7.50 8.51 1.94
CA GLY A 64 -7.90 7.36 1.13
C GLY A 64 -8.03 6.05 1.90
N ALA A 65 -8.21 4.97 1.14
CA ALA A 65 -8.30 3.61 1.65
C ALA A 65 -7.01 3.11 2.34
N LEU A 66 -5.88 3.80 2.11
CA LEU A 66 -4.59 3.53 2.75
C LEU A 66 -4.38 4.28 4.07
N HIS A 67 -5.34 5.09 4.50
CA HIS A 67 -5.22 5.83 5.75
C HIS A 67 -5.16 4.87 6.95
N PRO A 68 -4.29 5.09 7.95
CA PRO A 68 -4.11 4.20 9.10
C PRO A 68 -5.42 3.83 9.81
N ARG A 69 -6.36 4.78 9.92
CA ARG A 69 -7.67 4.53 10.57
C ARG A 69 -8.55 3.52 9.83
N ALA A 70 -8.43 3.43 8.50
CA ALA A 70 -9.17 2.47 7.70
C ALA A 70 -8.38 1.16 7.55
N LEU A 71 -7.08 1.27 7.29
CA LEU A 71 -6.21 0.13 7.01
C LEU A 71 -5.89 -0.71 8.26
N HIS A 72 -5.72 -0.09 9.43
CA HIS A 72 -5.31 -0.86 10.63
C HIS A 72 -6.36 -1.88 11.05
N PRO A 73 -7.66 -1.54 11.21
CA PRO A 73 -8.69 -2.53 11.53
C PRO A 73 -8.76 -3.67 10.50
N LEU A 74 -8.59 -3.34 9.22
CA LEU A 74 -8.52 -4.29 8.11
C LEU A 74 -7.37 -5.29 8.26
N LEU A 75 -6.23 -4.83 8.78
CA LEU A 75 -5.03 -5.65 9.01
C LEU A 75 -5.06 -6.38 10.35
N ASP A 76 -5.78 -5.89 11.36
CA ASP A 76 -5.87 -6.54 12.68
C ASP A 76 -6.85 -7.72 12.71
N ASP A 77 -7.89 -7.71 11.85
CA ASP A 77 -8.88 -8.78 11.78
C ASP A 77 -8.38 -9.97 10.93
N GLU A 78 -7.70 -10.92 11.59
CA GLU A 78 -7.04 -12.11 11.01
C GLU A 78 -7.94 -13.02 10.13
N GLY A 79 -9.27 -12.85 10.14
CA GLY A 79 -10.20 -13.76 9.49
C GLY A 79 -11.30 -13.13 8.64
N ARG A 80 -11.85 -11.97 9.01
CA ARG A 80 -13.06 -11.45 8.34
C ARG A 80 -12.76 -10.60 7.11
N VAL A 81 -11.62 -9.93 7.08
CA VAL A 81 -11.37 -8.83 6.13
C VAL A 81 -10.19 -9.09 5.19
N LEU A 82 -9.62 -10.29 5.28
CA LEU A 82 -8.60 -10.83 4.37
C LEU A 82 -8.96 -10.74 2.87
N PRO A 83 -10.21 -10.97 2.41
CA PRO A 83 -10.57 -10.76 1.01
C PRO A 83 -10.46 -9.29 0.58
N ASP A 84 -10.72 -8.34 1.47
CA ASP A 84 -10.66 -6.91 1.15
C ASP A 84 -9.22 -6.42 1.06
N CYS A 85 -8.32 -6.90 1.93
CA CYS A 85 -6.88 -6.68 1.77
C CYS A 85 -6.36 -7.21 0.42
N ARG A 86 -6.85 -8.38 -0.01
CA ARG A 86 -6.53 -8.94 -1.33
C ARG A 86 -7.09 -8.09 -2.47
N ARG A 87 -8.31 -7.56 -2.32
CA ARG A 87 -8.90 -6.62 -3.30
C ARG A 87 -8.11 -5.32 -3.36
N LEU A 88 -7.70 -4.77 -2.22
CA LEU A 88 -6.82 -3.60 -2.17
C LEU A 88 -5.53 -3.89 -2.92
N TYR A 89 -4.85 -5.01 -2.66
CA TYR A 89 -3.64 -5.39 -3.41
C TYR A 89 -3.88 -5.48 -4.93
N GLN A 90 -5.00 -6.05 -5.37
CA GLN A 90 -5.35 -6.11 -6.79
C GLN A 90 -5.63 -4.73 -7.40
N LEU A 91 -6.26 -3.81 -6.64
CA LEU A 91 -6.48 -2.43 -7.07
C LEU A 91 -5.16 -1.65 -7.13
N GLY A 92 -4.29 -1.83 -6.13
CA GLY A 92 -2.97 -1.20 -6.07
C GLY A 92 -2.04 -1.65 -7.22
N ARG A 93 -2.24 -2.85 -7.78
CA ARG A 93 -1.54 -3.30 -9.00
C ARG A 93 -1.96 -2.57 -10.27
N ARG A 94 -3.18 -2.01 -10.28
CA ARG A 94 -3.73 -1.27 -11.43
C ARG A 94 -3.42 0.21 -11.38
N VAL A 95 -3.22 0.74 -10.18
CA VAL A 95 -2.85 2.15 -9.97
C VAL A 95 -1.33 2.29 -10.00
N GLU A 96 -0.83 3.24 -10.79
CA GLU A 96 0.59 3.54 -10.86
C GLU A 96 1.12 4.01 -9.48
N GLY A 97 2.14 3.32 -8.96
CA GLY A 97 2.66 3.57 -7.61
C GLY A 97 1.73 3.14 -6.46
N GLY A 98 0.56 2.54 -6.74
CA GLY A 98 -0.39 2.10 -5.71
C GLY A 98 0.20 1.05 -4.77
N LEU A 99 0.97 0.09 -5.31
CA LEU A 99 1.68 -0.89 -4.52
C LEU A 99 2.77 -0.29 -3.63
N ASP A 100 3.48 0.74 -4.09
CA ASP A 100 4.51 1.42 -3.27
C ASP A 100 3.88 2.12 -2.08
N ARG A 101 2.75 2.79 -2.31
CA ARG A 101 1.97 3.45 -1.26
C ARG A 101 1.41 2.43 -0.26
N LEU A 102 0.87 1.31 -0.74
CA LEU A 102 0.38 0.23 0.10
C LEU A 102 1.51 -0.39 0.94
N ARG A 103 2.70 -0.60 0.35
CA ARG A 103 3.90 -1.05 1.07
C ARG A 103 4.31 -0.06 2.15
N ALA A 104 4.33 1.23 1.84
CA ALA A 104 4.66 2.27 2.80
C ALA A 104 3.67 2.32 3.98
N ALA A 105 2.36 2.21 3.68
CA ALA A 105 1.31 2.17 4.71
C ALA A 105 1.41 0.92 5.58
N PHE A 106 1.65 -0.25 4.98
CA PHE A 106 1.86 -1.50 5.72
C PHE A 106 3.10 -1.45 6.62
N GLY A 107 4.20 -0.84 6.13
CA GLY A 107 5.39 -0.64 6.94
C GLY A 107 5.17 0.30 8.13
N ARG A 108 4.36 1.36 7.96
CA ARG A 108 3.95 2.22 9.07
C ARG A 108 3.14 1.45 10.11
N TYR A 109 2.17 0.65 9.66
CA TYR A 109 1.38 -0.22 10.53
C TYR A 109 2.26 -1.17 11.36
N GLY A 110 3.20 -1.87 10.72
CA GLY A 110 4.13 -2.78 11.40
C GLY A 110 4.92 -2.08 12.50
N ARG A 111 5.49 -0.90 12.20
CA ARG A 111 6.21 -0.08 13.19
C ARG A 111 5.30 0.40 14.32
N GLU A 112 4.13 0.93 14.01
CA GLU A 112 3.20 1.44 15.01
C GLU A 112 2.71 0.32 15.95
N ARG A 113 2.39 -0.86 15.41
CA ARG A 113 1.98 -2.03 16.20
C ARG A 113 3.13 -2.62 17.01
N GLY A 114 4.33 -2.71 16.45
CA GLY A 114 5.52 -3.14 17.18
C GLY A 114 5.82 -2.22 18.36
N LEU A 115 5.74 -0.91 18.11
CA LEU A 115 5.95 0.10 19.14
C LEU A 115 4.83 0.09 20.19
N ALA A 116 3.57 -0.09 19.80
CA ALA A 116 2.45 -0.25 20.72
C ALA A 116 2.61 -1.49 21.63
N ALA A 117 3.09 -2.61 21.09
CA ALA A 117 3.38 -3.82 21.86
C ALA A 117 4.47 -3.58 22.93
N VAL A 118 5.47 -2.75 22.63
CA VAL A 118 6.50 -2.33 23.58
C VAL A 118 5.95 -1.31 24.61
N ARG A 119 5.12 -0.34 24.18
CA ARG A 119 4.58 0.73 25.04
C ARG A 119 3.52 0.25 26.03
N MET A 120 2.56 -0.60 25.62
CA MET A 120 1.50 -1.09 26.52
C MET A 120 2.06 -1.75 27.79
N ARG A 121 3.26 -2.35 27.71
CA ARG A 121 3.92 -2.99 28.85
C ARG A 121 4.65 -2.02 29.77
N ARG A 122 5.22 -0.93 29.24
CA ARG A 122 5.81 0.14 30.07
C ARG A 122 4.74 0.80 30.96
N SER A 123 3.55 1.04 30.42
CA SER A 123 2.44 1.64 31.16
C SER A 123 1.80 0.67 32.17
N ALA A 124 1.73 -0.63 31.86
CA ALA A 124 1.27 -1.64 32.80
C ALA A 124 2.27 -1.86 33.96
N ALA A 125 3.57 -1.80 33.69
CA ALA A 125 4.61 -1.87 34.71
C ALA A 125 4.64 -0.62 35.61
N SER A 126 4.34 0.58 35.08
CA SER A 126 4.28 1.81 35.88
C SER A 126 3.02 1.90 36.73
N ALA A 127 1.87 1.38 36.26
CA ALA A 127 0.62 1.36 37.03
C ALA A 127 0.64 0.33 38.18
N ALA A 128 1.40 -0.77 38.05
CA ALA A 128 1.62 -1.73 39.13
C ALA A 128 2.68 -1.29 40.15
N SER A 129 3.46 -0.24 39.85
CA SER A 129 4.54 0.29 40.70
C SER A 129 4.07 1.36 41.70
N GLY A 130 2.82 1.26 42.17
CA GLY A 130 2.26 2.14 43.21
C GLY A 130 2.49 1.65 44.65
N VAL A 131 3.03 0.44 44.85
CA VAL A 131 3.28 -0.13 46.19
C VAL A 131 4.63 -0.86 46.22
N SER A 132 5.46 -0.42 47.16
CA SER A 132 6.71 -1.03 47.66
C SER A 132 7.92 -1.06 46.73
N GLY A 133 9.00 -0.43 47.22
CA GLY A 133 10.31 -0.38 46.58
C GLY A 133 11.00 -1.74 46.48
N GLY A 134 11.88 -1.85 45.49
CA GLY A 134 12.72 -3.02 45.29
C GLY A 134 13.21 -3.06 43.85
N GLY A 135 14.43 -2.56 43.60
CA GLY A 135 15.07 -2.62 42.29
C GLY A 135 15.25 -4.07 41.83
N GLY A 136 14.67 -4.42 40.67
CA GLY A 136 14.83 -5.77 40.10
C GLY A 136 13.95 -6.12 38.89
N GLY A 137 12.85 -5.41 38.64
CA GLY A 137 11.82 -5.81 37.65
C GLY A 137 12.16 -5.65 36.15
N GLY A 138 13.40 -5.30 35.79
CA GLY A 138 13.78 -5.04 34.39
C GLY A 138 13.93 -6.29 33.52
N LYS A 139 14.05 -7.49 34.11
CA LYS A 139 14.30 -8.73 33.36
C LYS A 139 13.01 -9.44 32.94
N ASP A 140 11.98 -9.48 33.79
CA ASP A 140 10.70 -10.14 33.46
C ASP A 140 9.90 -9.38 32.39
N ALA A 141 10.02 -8.05 32.37
CA ALA A 141 9.44 -7.24 31.29
C ALA A 141 10.05 -7.56 29.91
N LYS A 142 11.35 -7.91 29.86
CA LYS A 142 12.02 -8.32 28.61
C LYS A 142 11.55 -9.69 28.14
N LEU A 143 11.27 -10.62 29.05
CA LEU A 143 10.81 -11.97 28.73
C LEU A 143 9.42 -11.98 28.08
N GLN A 144 8.55 -11.01 28.37
CA GLN A 144 7.20 -10.95 27.77
C GLN A 144 7.09 -10.11 26.49
N VAL A 145 8.07 -9.26 26.18
CA VAL A 145 8.09 -8.49 24.92
C VAL A 145 8.35 -9.42 23.73
N VAL A 146 9.25 -10.38 23.90
CA VAL A 146 9.65 -11.32 22.84
C VAL A 146 8.44 -12.13 22.32
N PRO A 147 7.59 -12.75 23.15
CA PRO A 147 6.36 -13.41 22.69
C PRO A 147 5.40 -12.51 21.91
N SER A 148 5.23 -11.25 22.33
CA SER A 148 4.34 -10.31 21.64
C SER A 148 4.87 -9.91 20.26
N LEU A 149 6.17 -9.66 20.15
CA LEU A 149 6.81 -9.37 18.86
C LEU A 149 6.79 -10.60 17.94
N LEU A 150 6.99 -11.80 18.48
CA LEU A 150 6.89 -13.04 17.71
C LEU A 150 5.47 -13.28 17.17
N ARG A 151 4.43 -12.99 17.97
CA ARG A 151 3.04 -13.05 17.49
C ARG A 151 2.78 -12.04 16.37
N LEU A 152 3.24 -10.79 16.54
CA LEU A 152 3.12 -9.77 15.50
C LEU A 152 3.83 -10.19 14.21
N LYS A 153 5.05 -10.73 14.32
CA LYS A 153 5.81 -11.25 13.18
C LYS A 153 5.04 -12.36 12.46
N ALA A 154 4.57 -13.37 13.20
CA ALA A 154 3.81 -14.48 12.63
C ALA A 154 2.54 -13.99 11.90
N HIS A 155 1.85 -13.01 12.50
CA HIS A 155 0.68 -12.38 11.89
C HIS A 155 1.02 -11.65 10.59
N LEU A 156 2.07 -10.81 10.57
CA LEU A 156 2.48 -10.09 9.36
C LEU A 156 2.95 -11.04 8.25
N GLU A 157 3.61 -12.14 8.60
CA GLU A 157 4.00 -13.19 7.66
C GLU A 157 2.79 -13.96 7.08
N ASP A 158 1.78 -14.27 7.90
CA ASP A 158 0.54 -14.89 7.41
C ASP A 158 -0.21 -13.95 6.45
N LEU A 159 -0.27 -12.67 6.80
CA LEU A 159 -0.91 -11.65 5.99
C LEU A 159 -0.16 -11.45 4.65
N GLN A 160 1.17 -11.47 4.66
CA GLN A 160 1.98 -11.47 3.44
C GLN A 160 1.68 -12.68 2.55
N LYS A 161 1.60 -13.88 3.13
CA LYS A 161 1.31 -15.12 2.41
C LYS A 161 -0.08 -15.09 1.79
N ARG A 162 -1.09 -14.73 2.58
CA ARG A 162 -2.50 -14.91 2.19
C ARG A 162 -3.09 -13.71 1.45
N ALA A 163 -2.76 -12.48 1.85
CA ALA A 163 -3.32 -11.26 1.24
C ALA A 163 -2.48 -10.75 0.06
N PHE A 164 -1.14 -10.79 0.19
CA PHE A 164 -0.21 -10.21 -0.80
C PHE A 164 0.43 -11.26 -1.72
N ASN A 165 -0.08 -12.49 -1.74
CA ASN A 165 0.34 -13.54 -2.65
C ASN A 165 1.86 -13.80 -2.62
N ASN A 166 2.47 -13.75 -1.44
CA ASN A 166 3.92 -13.92 -1.25
C ASN A 166 4.80 -12.94 -2.07
N ASP A 167 4.36 -11.68 -2.24
CA ASP A 167 5.21 -10.68 -2.88
C ASP A 167 6.53 -10.50 -2.11
N GLU A 168 7.65 -10.74 -2.81
CA GLU A 168 9.00 -10.63 -2.27
C GLU A 168 9.34 -9.21 -1.81
N ASN A 169 8.75 -8.20 -2.45
CA ASN A 169 8.95 -6.81 -2.08
C ASN A 169 8.34 -6.48 -0.73
N PHE A 170 7.15 -7.02 -0.46
CA PHE A 170 6.54 -6.93 0.87
C PHE A 170 7.39 -7.68 1.91
N GLY A 171 7.93 -8.85 1.56
CA GLY A 171 8.82 -9.60 2.44
C GLY A 171 10.11 -8.84 2.80
N ARG A 172 10.73 -8.17 1.81
CA ARG A 172 11.90 -7.31 2.04
C ARG A 172 11.58 -6.15 2.97
N MET A 173 10.46 -5.46 2.72
CA MET A 173 10.01 -4.35 3.56
C MET A 173 9.67 -4.82 4.98
N LEU A 174 9.00 -5.96 5.14
CA LEU A 174 8.67 -6.52 6.45
C LEU A 174 9.93 -6.86 7.26
N ARG A 175 10.95 -7.44 6.63
CA ARG A 175 12.24 -7.70 7.29
C ARG A 175 12.90 -6.40 7.76
N SER A 176 12.98 -5.39 6.90
CA SER A 176 13.52 -4.07 7.27
C SER A 176 12.75 -3.45 8.44
N VAL A 177 11.42 -3.54 8.47
CA VAL A 177 10.59 -3.00 9.56
C VAL A 177 10.75 -3.75 10.88
N LEU A 178 11.12 -5.03 10.84
CA LEU A 178 11.36 -5.84 12.04
C LEU A 178 12.81 -5.75 12.54
N GLU A 179 13.74 -5.32 11.70
CA GLU A 179 15.15 -5.14 12.02
C GLU A 179 15.45 -3.72 12.56
N ASP A 180 14.66 -2.72 12.16
CA ASP A 180 14.68 -1.33 12.69
C ASP A 180 14.05 -1.22 14.10
#